data_AF-A0A2J6T7Z8-F1
#
_entry.id   AF-A0A2J6T7Z8-F1
#
_cell.length_a   1.000
_cell.length_b   1.000
_cell.length_c   1.000
_cell.angle_alpha   90.00
_cell.angle_beta   90.00
_cell.angle_gamma   90.00
#
_symmetry.space_group_name_H-M   'P 1'
#
loop_
_entity.id
_entity.type
_entity.pdbx_description
1 polymer ?
#
loop_
_entity_poly.entity_id
_entity_poly.type
_entity_poly.pdbx_seq_one_letter_code
_entity_poly.pdbx_strand_id
1 'polypeptide(L)'
;MSYSSYGSGAATWQERLEEKCREAQLHPPVFQIMSDRRGGRTAWSSTVTVQGQNIAARFWYDGQHVNNAKEDAAEVALKHLVGSNPGSPQQSRSRW
;
A
#
# COMPACT_ATOMS: atom_id res chain seq x y z
N MET A 1 -13.36 5.41 -21.55
CA MET A 1 -12.77 6.69 -21.11
C MET A 1 -11.72 6.36 -20.06
N SER A 2 -10.46 6.21 -20.44
CA SER A 2 -9.38 5.77 -19.54
C SER A 2 -8.43 6.94 -19.37
N TYR A 3 -8.71 7.82 -18.40
CA TYR A 3 -7.81 8.93 -18.11
C TYR A 3 -6.67 8.40 -17.23
N SER A 4 -5.60 7.92 -17.84
CA SER A 4 -4.32 7.86 -17.13
C SER A 4 -3.64 9.20 -17.31
N SER A 5 -4.13 10.22 -16.59
CA SER A 5 -3.45 11.51 -16.48
C SER A 5 -2.31 11.32 -15.49
N TYR A 6 -1.15 10.89 -15.99
CA TYR A 6 0.11 10.93 -15.26
C TYR A 6 0.51 12.39 -15.13
N GLY A 7 -0.08 13.07 -14.15
CA GLY A 7 0.26 14.44 -13.83
C GLY A 7 1.70 14.49 -13.37
N SER A 8 2.52 15.29 -14.05
CA SER A 8 3.90 15.61 -13.73
C SER A 8 4.02 16.46 -12.45
N GLY A 9 3.46 15.97 -11.35
CA GLY A 9 3.82 16.27 -9.97
C GLY A 9 4.63 15.08 -9.44
N ALA A 10 5.42 15.24 -8.39
CA ALA A 10 6.21 14.13 -7.84
C ALA A 10 5.34 12.89 -7.61
N ALA A 11 5.64 11.80 -8.33
CA ALA A 11 4.84 10.57 -8.28
C ALA A 11 4.71 10.09 -6.82
N THR A 12 3.48 9.90 -6.39
CA THR A 12 3.10 9.35 -5.08
C THR A 12 3.64 7.93 -4.90
N TRP A 13 3.73 7.43 -3.68
CA TRP A 13 4.17 6.05 -3.46
C TRP A 13 3.21 5.04 -4.09
N GLN A 14 1.91 5.35 -4.12
CA GLN A 14 0.90 4.55 -4.82
C GLN A 14 1.23 4.41 -6.32
N GLU A 15 1.49 5.53 -7.01
CA GLU A 15 1.83 5.52 -8.44
C GLU A 15 3.14 4.78 -8.71
N ARG A 16 4.18 5.03 -7.90
CA ARG A 16 5.46 4.33 -8.03
C ARG A 16 5.30 2.82 -7.87
N LEU A 17 4.45 2.36 -6.95
CA LEU A 17 4.16 0.94 -6.77
C LEU A 17 3.43 0.37 -7.99
N GLU A 18 2.45 1.08 -8.53
CA GLU A 18 1.72 0.65 -9.73
C GLU A 18 2.65 0.52 -10.94
N GLU A 19 3.48 1.53 -11.18
CA GLU A 19 4.49 1.50 -12.24
C GLU A 19 5.44 0.31 -12.05
N LYS A 20 5.89 0.05 -10.80
CA LYS A 20 6.81 -1.05 -10.55
C LYS A 20 6.16 -2.41 -10.76
N CYS A 21 4.91 -2.57 -10.38
CA CYS A 21 4.14 -3.78 -10.67
C CYS A 21 3.98 -3.96 -12.18
N ARG A 22 3.68 -2.88 -12.92
CA ARG A 22 3.55 -2.89 -14.39
C ARG A 22 4.85 -3.28 -15.08
N GLU A 23 5.98 -2.69 -14.67
CA GLU A 23 7.32 -3.03 -15.18
C GLU A 23 7.68 -4.49 -14.91
N ALA A 24 7.35 -5.00 -13.72
CA ALA A 24 7.62 -6.38 -13.33
C ALA A 24 6.58 -7.39 -13.88
N GLN A 25 5.64 -6.94 -14.72
CA GLN A 25 4.52 -7.73 -15.25
C GLN A 25 3.68 -8.42 -14.15
N LEU A 26 3.60 -7.79 -12.98
CA LEU A 26 2.77 -8.23 -11.87
C LEU A 26 1.35 -7.67 -12.01
N HIS A 27 0.42 -8.30 -11.30
CA HIS A 27 -0.92 -7.75 -11.17
C HIS A 27 -0.88 -6.35 -10.52
N PRO A 28 -1.81 -5.45 -10.92
CA PRO A 28 -1.93 -4.13 -10.29
C PRO A 28 -2.09 -4.24 -8.77
N PRO A 29 -1.46 -3.36 -7.97
CA PRO A 29 -1.56 -3.38 -6.52
C PRO A 29 -3.00 -3.12 -6.07
N VAL A 30 -3.54 -3.98 -5.21
CA VAL A 30 -4.90 -3.82 -4.68
C VAL A 30 -4.85 -3.26 -3.26
N PHE A 31 -5.37 -2.05 -3.06
CA PHE A 31 -5.43 -1.39 -1.76
C PHE A 31 -6.74 -1.69 -1.02
N GLN A 32 -6.63 -2.11 0.23
CA GLN A 32 -7.73 -2.37 1.15
C GLN A 32 -7.60 -1.44 2.34
N ILE A 33 -8.59 -0.57 2.53
CA ILE A 33 -8.60 0.37 3.64
C ILE A 33 -9.31 -0.26 4.84
N MET A 34 -8.66 -0.18 6.00
CA MET A 34 -9.18 -0.63 7.27
C MET A 34 -9.46 0.58 8.17
N SER A 35 -10.66 0.63 8.74
CA SER A 35 -11.07 1.67 9.68
C SER A 35 -11.36 1.07 11.05
N ASP A 36 -10.84 1.70 12.10
CA ASP A 36 -11.04 1.31 13.50
C ASP A 36 -11.63 2.48 14.30
N ARG A 37 -12.75 2.25 15.01
CA ARG A 37 -13.47 3.31 15.76
C ARG A 37 -13.00 3.32 17.21
N ARG A 38 -12.33 4.41 17.63
CA ARG A 38 -11.77 4.59 18.98
C ARG A 38 -12.48 5.73 19.73
N GLY A 39 -13.72 5.47 20.15
CA GLY A 39 -14.46 6.36 21.08
C GLY A 39 -14.57 7.82 20.61
N GLY A 40 -14.87 8.03 19.32
CA GLY A 40 -15.04 9.36 18.71
C GLY A 40 -14.00 9.72 17.65
N ARG A 41 -12.86 9.01 17.61
CA ARG A 41 -11.87 9.10 16.52
C ARG A 41 -11.94 7.86 15.63
N THR A 42 -11.65 8.02 14.35
CA THR A 42 -11.40 6.88 13.44
C THR A 42 -9.91 6.79 13.20
N ALA A 43 -9.36 5.60 13.40
CA ALA A 43 -8.02 5.26 12.97
C ALA A 43 -8.11 4.53 11.62
N TRP A 44 -7.17 4.82 10.73
CA TRP A 44 -7.11 4.30 9.37
C TRP A 44 -5.81 3.57 9.15
N SER A 45 -5.91 2.39 8.56
CA SER A 45 -4.77 1.64 8.04
C SER A 45 -5.08 1.23 6.59
N SER A 46 -4.06 0.87 5.84
CA SER A 46 -4.19 0.38 4.48
C SER A 46 -3.38 -0.90 4.34
N THR A 47 -3.91 -1.89 3.63
CA THR A 47 -3.18 -3.08 3.22
C THR A 47 -3.15 -3.12 1.71
N VAL A 48 -1.96 -3.26 1.12
CA VAL A 48 -1.81 -3.42 -0.32
C VAL A 48 -1.45 -4.86 -0.64
N THR A 49 -2.11 -5.43 -1.64
CA THR A 49 -1.83 -6.78 -2.12
C THR A 49 -1.03 -6.69 -3.40
N VAL A 50 0.19 -7.27 -3.39
CA VAL A 50 1.11 -7.29 -4.53
C VAL A 50 1.65 -8.70 -4.69
N GLN A 51 1.58 -9.28 -5.90
CA GLN A 51 2.07 -10.65 -6.16
C GLN A 51 1.46 -11.71 -5.21
N GLY A 52 0.19 -11.54 -4.81
CA GLY A 52 -0.46 -12.40 -3.82
C GLY A 52 0.10 -12.26 -2.40
N GLN A 53 0.92 -11.23 -2.14
CA GLN A 53 1.40 -10.89 -0.82
C GLN A 53 0.67 -9.67 -0.25
N ASN A 54 0.19 -9.76 0.98
CA ASN A 54 -0.54 -8.68 1.65
C ASN A 54 0.42 -7.90 2.55
N ILE A 55 0.60 -6.63 2.24
CA ILE A 55 1.54 -5.74 2.91
C ILE A 55 0.74 -4.62 3.56
N ALA A 56 0.73 -4.60 4.89
CA ALA A 56 0.00 -3.59 5.66
C ALA A 56 0.85 -2.34 5.91
N ALA A 57 0.19 -1.20 6.04
CA ALA A 57 0.77 0.02 6.59
C ALA A 57 1.29 -0.27 8.00
N ARG A 58 2.40 0.37 8.35
CA ARG A 58 3.12 0.22 9.60
C ARG A 58 2.35 0.79 10.78
N PHE A 59 1.59 1.85 10.52
CA PHE A 59 0.90 2.62 11.54
C PHE A 59 -0.58 2.77 11.22
N TRP A 60 -1.33 3.05 12.28
CA TRP A 60 -2.71 3.50 12.20
C TRP A 60 -2.72 5.02 12.28
N TYR A 61 -3.32 5.66 11.29
CA TYR A 61 -3.39 7.12 11.15
C TYR A 61 -4.74 7.62 11.65
N ASP A 62 -4.76 8.60 12.54
CA ASP A 62 -6.00 9.14 13.08
C ASP A 62 -6.64 10.18 12.14
N GLY A 63 -7.92 10.49 12.36
CA GLY A 63 -8.62 11.57 11.66
C GLY A 63 -8.99 11.24 10.22
N GLN A 64 -8.66 12.11 9.26
CA GLN A 64 -8.97 11.95 7.83
C GLN A 64 -7.75 11.50 6.98
N HIS A 65 -6.70 11.03 7.63
CA HIS A 65 -5.41 10.72 7.00
C HIS A 65 -5.36 9.33 6.32
N VAL A 66 -6.43 8.96 5.60
CA VAL A 66 -6.50 7.70 4.84
C VAL A 66 -5.43 7.63 3.75
N ASN A 67 -5.14 8.77 3.13
CA ASN A 67 -4.12 8.86 2.09
C ASN A 67 -2.72 8.57 2.66
N ASN A 68 -2.41 9.03 3.88
CA ASN A 68 -1.13 8.71 4.51
C ASN A 68 -0.98 7.21 4.79
N ALA A 69 -2.08 6.55 5.17
CA ALA A 69 -2.09 5.09 5.33
C ALA A 69 -1.82 4.37 4.00
N LYS A 70 -2.40 4.85 2.90
CA LYS A 70 -2.14 4.30 1.56
C LYS A 70 -0.71 4.52 1.10
N GLU A 71 -0.18 5.72 1.30
CA GLU A 71 1.20 6.06 0.94
C GLU A 71 2.20 5.19 1.71
N ASP A 72 2.01 4.98 3.01
CA ASP A 72 2.88 4.12 3.82
C ASP A 72 2.81 2.64 3.39
N ALA A 73 1.61 2.10 3.18
CA ALA A 73 1.46 0.75 2.65
C ALA A 73 2.14 0.59 1.29
N ALA A 74 2.02 1.59 0.41
CA ALA A 74 2.63 1.58 -0.91
C ALA A 74 4.16 1.66 -0.84
N GLU A 75 4.71 2.52 0.03
CA GLU A 75 6.15 2.65 0.24
C GLU A 75 6.74 1.34 0.76
N VAL A 76 6.09 0.71 1.75
CA VAL A 76 6.51 -0.58 2.30
C VAL A 76 6.48 -1.64 1.21
N ALA A 77 5.39 -1.73 0.44
CA ALA A 77 5.29 -2.69 -0.65
C ALA A 77 6.32 -2.48 -1.75
N LEU A 78 6.61 -1.22 -2.11
CA LEU A 78 7.63 -0.90 -3.09
C LEU A 78 9.01 -1.31 -2.59
N LYS A 79 9.33 -1.03 -1.32
CA LYS A 79 10.57 -1.50 -0.68
C LYS A 79 10.64 -3.02 -0.64
N HIS A 80 9.52 -3.71 -0.41
CA HIS A 80 9.46 -5.15 -0.52
C HIS A 80 9.74 -5.61 -1.96
N LEU A 81 9.18 -4.99 -2.99
CA LEU A 81 9.47 -5.36 -4.39
C LEU A 81 10.93 -5.11 -4.79
N VAL A 82 11.50 -3.97 -4.39
CA VAL A 82 12.89 -3.59 -4.73
C VAL A 82 13.91 -4.35 -3.88
N GLY A 83 13.60 -4.59 -2.61
CA GLY A 83 14.48 -5.26 -1.65
C GLY A 83 14.34 -6.79 -1.63
N SER A 84 13.26 -7.35 -2.19
CA SER A 84 13.10 -8.80 -2.35
C SER A 84 13.95 -9.32 -3.51
N ASN A 85 15.25 -9.39 -3.27
CA ASN A 85 16.02 -10.54 -3.75
C ASN A 85 15.34 -11.82 -3.20
N PRO A 86 15.18 -12.89 -3.99
CA PRO A 86 14.24 -13.98 -3.67
C PRO A 86 14.71 -14.77 -2.46
N GLY A 87 14.16 -14.45 -1.30
CA GLY A 87 14.51 -15.15 -0.08
C GLY A 87 13.92 -14.48 1.15
N SER A 88 12.61 -14.64 1.38
CA SER A 88 12.04 -15.08 2.67
C SER A 88 10.55 -14.71 2.78
N PRO A 89 9.74 -15.56 3.43
CA PRO A 89 8.29 -15.52 3.30
C PRO A 89 7.64 -14.48 4.22
N GLN A 90 6.67 -13.78 3.64
CA GLN A 90 5.40 -13.33 4.20
C GLN A 90 5.29 -13.37 5.73
N GLN A 91 5.39 -12.19 6.36
CA GLN A 91 5.02 -12.04 7.75
C GLN A 91 3.48 -12.06 7.86
N SER A 92 2.92 -13.27 7.96
CA SER A 92 1.56 -13.50 8.42
C SER A 92 1.44 -12.95 9.84
N ARG A 93 0.93 -11.72 9.97
CA ARG A 93 0.61 -11.15 11.26
C ARG A 93 -0.87 -11.35 11.55
N SER A 94 -1.08 -12.43 12.29
CA SER A 94 -2.28 -12.82 13.00
C SER A 94 -2.96 -11.62 13.66
N ARG A 95 -4.27 -11.53 13.43
CA ARG A 95 -5.21 -10.71 14.20
C ARG A 95 -5.09 -11.06 15.70
N TRP A 96 -5.08 -10.03 16.54
CA TRP A 96 -5.43 -10.09 17.95
C TRP A 96 -6.69 -9.24 18.13
#